data_AF-A0A445DW10-F1
#
_entry.id   AF-A0A445DW10-F1
#
_cell.length_a   1.000
_cell.length_b   1.000
_cell.length_c   1.000
_cell.angle_alpha   90.00
_cell.angle_beta   90.00
_cell.angle_gamma   90.00
#
_symmetry.space_group_name_H-M   'P 1'
#
loop_
_entity.id
_entity.type
_entity.pdbx_description
1 polymer ?
#
loop_
_entity_poly.entity_id
_entity_poly.type
_entity_poly.pdbx_seq_one_letter_code
_entity_poly.pdbx_strand_id
1 'polypeptide(L)'
;MAFNTLEDAAKFYKDYAKTTGFSIRVRSMNKKGNEIKNQLITCSRTNSTAGLNCPTRIYIHILKDVGVWIISKVVLNHSHSCCPNQAEMLKQHRKLSMSVRRTIQHNEEAGIRPRKTYQSFVAAAGGYRELNFLEKDMRNYITREVQNISEQDDAKGFGKYLLRMKKKNQNFFFELEIEDNQSIKLGFWADTRSIAAFESISEMFFHSTPPTIQTGKLNGYKGHI
;
A
#
# COMPACT_ATOMS: atom_id res chain seq x y z
N MET A 1 -18.52 -29.11 -6.02
CA MET A 1 -18.88 -27.74 -6.48
C MET A 1 -18.02 -27.38 -7.67
N ALA A 2 -18.61 -26.78 -8.71
CA ALA A 2 -18.00 -26.57 -10.02
C ALA A 2 -18.07 -25.10 -10.46
N PHE A 3 -17.08 -24.65 -11.21
CA PHE A 3 -16.88 -23.25 -11.62
C PHE A 3 -16.28 -23.18 -13.03
N ASN A 4 -16.62 -22.13 -13.77
CA ASN A 4 -16.08 -21.91 -15.12
C ASN A 4 -14.63 -21.42 -15.08
N THR A 5 -14.21 -20.75 -14.01
CA THR A 5 -12.86 -20.20 -13.86
C THR A 5 -12.24 -20.56 -12.51
N LEU A 6 -10.90 -20.52 -12.45
CA LEU A 6 -10.18 -20.68 -11.18
C LEU A 6 -10.47 -19.50 -10.25
N GLU A 7 -10.60 -18.31 -10.81
CA GLU A 7 -10.87 -17.06 -10.12
C GLU A 7 -12.22 -17.13 -9.39
N ASP A 8 -13.27 -17.67 -10.02
CA ASP A 8 -14.58 -17.83 -9.40
C ASP A 8 -14.54 -18.83 -8.25
N ALA A 9 -13.85 -19.96 -8.43
CA ALA A 9 -13.67 -20.96 -7.39
C ALA A 9 -12.90 -20.39 -6.18
N ALA A 10 -11.82 -19.65 -6.45
CA ALA A 10 -11.01 -19.00 -5.42
C ALA A 10 -11.80 -17.87 -4.72
N LYS A 11 -12.59 -17.10 -5.47
CA LYS A 11 -13.45 -16.04 -4.93
C LYS A 11 -14.52 -16.63 -4.01
N PHE A 12 -15.19 -17.70 -4.42
CA PHE A 12 -16.18 -18.39 -3.59
C PHE A 12 -15.61 -18.76 -2.22
N TYR A 13 -14.44 -19.40 -2.20
CA TYR A 13 -13.82 -19.79 -0.93
C TYR A 13 -13.31 -18.59 -0.12
N LYS A 14 -12.87 -17.52 -0.80
CA LYS A 14 -12.49 -16.27 -0.14
C LYS A 14 -13.68 -15.60 0.56
N ASP A 15 -14.86 -15.62 -0.06
CA ASP A 15 -16.09 -15.07 0.51
C ASP A 15 -16.55 -15.91 1.72
N TYR A 16 -16.43 -17.24 1.64
CA TYR A 16 -16.59 -18.14 2.79
C TYR A 16 -15.63 -17.80 3.94
N ALA A 17 -14.33 -17.63 3.62
CA ALA A 17 -13.32 -17.30 4.63
C ALA A 17 -13.57 -15.93 5.29
N LYS A 18 -14.04 -14.95 4.51
CA LYS A 18 -14.45 -13.64 5.03
C LYS A 18 -15.61 -13.80 6.02
N THR A 19 -16.67 -14.51 5.64
CA THR A 19 -17.86 -14.71 6.48
C THR A 19 -17.53 -15.49 7.76
N THR A 20 -16.66 -16.49 7.66
CA THR A 20 -16.24 -17.31 8.80
C THR A 20 -15.22 -16.59 9.70
N GLY A 21 -14.53 -15.57 9.19
CA GLY A 21 -13.59 -14.75 9.96
C GLY A 21 -12.19 -15.34 10.08
N PHE A 22 -11.67 -15.88 8.99
CA PHE A 22 -10.27 -16.29 8.89
C PHE A 22 -9.60 -15.75 7.63
N SER A 23 -8.26 -15.83 7.64
CA SER A 23 -7.44 -15.42 6.50
C SER A 23 -7.01 -16.61 5.65
N ILE A 24 -6.82 -16.41 4.34
CA ILE A 24 -6.43 -17.48 3.41
C ILE A 24 -5.04 -17.23 2.83
N ARG A 25 -4.37 -18.32 2.46
CA ARG A 25 -3.15 -18.30 1.67
C ARG A 25 -3.34 -19.20 0.46
N VAL A 26 -3.07 -18.65 -0.71
CA VAL A 26 -3.19 -19.35 -1.98
C VAL A 26 -1.81 -19.86 -2.40
N ARG A 27 -1.72 -21.14 -2.77
CA ARG A 27 -0.53 -21.77 -3.34
C ARG A 27 -0.91 -22.54 -4.60
N SER A 28 -0.27 -22.23 -5.73
CA SER A 28 -0.36 -23.07 -6.93
C SER A 28 0.61 -24.23 -6.80
N MET A 29 0.16 -25.47 -6.98
CA MET A 29 1.03 -26.66 -6.82
C MET A 29 1.62 -27.12 -8.16
N ASN A 30 0.82 -27.19 -9.21
CA ASN A 30 1.24 -27.65 -10.53
C ASN A 30 1.05 -26.52 -11.56
N LYS A 31 2.16 -25.94 -11.98
CA LYS A 31 2.25 -25.03 -13.13
C LYS A 31 3.01 -25.75 -14.26
N LYS A 32 2.40 -25.92 -15.44
CA LYS A 32 3.16 -26.24 -16.66
C LYS A 32 3.22 -24.96 -17.49
N GLY A 33 4.37 -24.29 -17.50
CA GLY A 33 4.48 -22.93 -18.05
C GLY A 33 3.55 -21.96 -17.31
N ASN A 34 2.72 -21.23 -18.07
CA ASN A 34 1.71 -20.31 -17.52
C ASN A 34 0.38 -20.99 -17.14
N GLU A 35 0.18 -22.28 -17.46
CA GLU A 35 -1.07 -22.98 -17.18
C GLU A 35 -1.06 -23.56 -15.75
N ILE A 36 -1.93 -23.03 -14.89
CA ILE A 36 -2.19 -23.59 -13.55
C ILE A 36 -3.12 -24.79 -13.71
N LYS A 37 -2.76 -25.94 -13.12
CA LYS A 37 -3.61 -27.15 -13.15
C LYS A 37 -4.34 -27.40 -11.85
N ASN A 38 -3.77 -26.94 -10.73
CA ASN A 38 -4.38 -27.06 -9.42
C ASN A 38 -3.93 -25.92 -8.49
N GLN A 39 -4.76 -25.66 -7.49
CA GLN A 39 -4.55 -24.64 -6.50
C GLN A 39 -4.94 -25.18 -5.11
N LEU A 40 -4.05 -24.96 -4.15
CA LEU A 40 -4.28 -25.23 -2.74
C LEU A 40 -4.55 -23.90 -2.05
N ILE A 41 -5.67 -23.79 -1.35
CA ILE A 41 -5.96 -22.64 -0.49
C ILE A 41 -6.02 -23.11 0.95
N THR A 42 -5.19 -22.54 1.82
CA THR A 42 -5.12 -22.90 3.25
C THR A 42 -5.55 -21.74 4.13
N CYS A 43 -5.91 -22.01 5.39
CA CYS A 43 -5.97 -20.95 6.39
C CYS A 43 -4.58 -20.32 6.60
N SER A 44 -4.55 -19.02 6.89
CA SER A 44 -3.34 -18.23 7.13
C SER A 44 -3.61 -17.21 8.22
N ARG A 45 -3.52 -17.62 9.50
CA ARG A 45 -3.61 -16.64 10.59
C ARG A 45 -2.26 -15.93 10.77
N THR A 46 -2.26 -14.61 10.64
CA THR A 46 -1.14 -13.77 11.04
C THR A 46 -1.14 -13.65 12.58
N ASN A 47 -0.01 -13.96 13.22
CA ASN A 47 0.32 -13.68 14.63
C ASN A 47 0.00 -14.75 15.70
N SER A 48 -0.11 -16.03 15.35
CA SER A 48 -0.07 -17.10 16.38
C SER A 48 0.63 -18.36 15.86
N THR A 49 1.48 -18.96 16.67
CA THR A 49 2.14 -20.26 16.41
C THR A 49 1.13 -21.36 16.05
N ALA A 50 -0.07 -21.35 16.64
CA ALA A 50 -1.18 -22.26 16.31
C ALA A 50 -1.73 -22.13 14.88
N GLY A 51 -1.48 -21.02 14.20
CA GLY A 51 -1.94 -20.75 12.83
C GLY A 51 -1.06 -21.35 11.74
N LEU A 52 0.17 -21.74 12.07
CA LEU A 52 1.12 -22.32 11.10
C LEU A 52 0.70 -23.74 10.68
N ASN A 53 -0.01 -24.47 11.55
CA ASN A 53 -0.40 -25.87 11.35
C ASN A 53 -1.93 -26.05 11.32
N CYS A 54 -2.68 -25.01 10.99
CA CYS A 54 -4.13 -25.13 10.86
C CYS A 54 -4.47 -26.09 9.69
N PRO A 55 -5.24 -27.18 9.93
CA PRO A 55 -5.47 -28.21 8.91
C PRO A 55 -6.47 -27.75 7.82
N THR A 56 -7.14 -26.61 8.02
CA THR A 56 -8.13 -26.05 7.10
C THR A 56 -7.53 -25.78 5.73
N ARG A 57 -8.06 -26.45 4.72
CA ARG A 57 -7.61 -26.31 3.34
C ARG A 57 -8.65 -26.79 2.34
N ILE A 58 -8.59 -26.22 1.15
CA ILE A 58 -9.30 -26.72 -0.02
C ILE A 58 -8.35 -26.97 -1.18
N TYR A 59 -8.70 -27.93 -2.02
CA TYR A 59 -8.02 -28.21 -3.27
C TYR A 59 -8.95 -27.90 -4.43
N ILE A 60 -8.46 -27.12 -5.38
CA ILE A 60 -9.13 -26.76 -6.62
C ILE A 60 -8.32 -27.39 -7.76
N HIS A 61 -8.97 -28.06 -8.71
CA HIS A 61 -8.32 -28.55 -9.92
C HIS A 61 -9.23 -28.43 -11.13
N ILE A 62 -8.63 -28.39 -12.31
CA ILE A 62 -9.35 -28.34 -13.58
C ILE A 62 -9.62 -29.75 -14.12
N LEU A 63 -10.87 -30.01 -14.50
CA LEU A 63 -11.27 -31.16 -15.31
C LEU A 63 -11.01 -30.80 -16.78
N LYS A 64 -9.87 -31.23 -17.30
CA LYS A 64 -9.38 -30.83 -18.64
C LYS A 64 -10.36 -31.14 -19.76
N ASP A 65 -11.07 -32.25 -19.66
CA ASP A 65 -11.97 -32.73 -20.72
C ASP A 65 -13.18 -31.80 -20.92
N VAL A 66 -13.58 -31.08 -19.87
CA VAL A 66 -14.77 -30.20 -19.87
C VAL A 66 -14.40 -28.73 -19.64
N GLY A 67 -13.13 -28.44 -19.29
CA GLY A 67 -12.66 -27.08 -18.99
C GLY A 67 -13.19 -26.49 -17.68
N VAL A 68 -13.76 -27.31 -16.79
CA VAL A 68 -14.43 -26.87 -15.55
C VAL A 68 -13.50 -27.02 -14.35
N TRP A 69 -13.51 -26.03 -13.46
CA TRP A 69 -12.79 -26.06 -12.19
C TRP A 69 -13.65 -26.61 -11.08
N ILE A 70 -13.12 -27.54 -10.29
CA ILE A 70 -13.85 -28.14 -9.17
C ILE A 70 -13.08 -28.03 -7.86
N ILE A 71 -13.81 -27.79 -6.77
CA ILE A 71 -13.29 -27.98 -5.41
C ILE A 71 -13.40 -29.46 -5.08
N SER A 72 -12.27 -30.16 -5.02
CA SER A 72 -12.23 -31.62 -4.94
C SER A 72 -11.99 -32.19 -3.56
N LYS A 73 -11.39 -31.39 -2.66
CA LYS A 73 -11.17 -31.77 -1.27
C LYS A 73 -11.36 -30.55 -0.40
N VAL A 74 -12.11 -30.74 0.67
CA VAL A 74 -12.44 -29.68 1.64
C VAL A 74 -12.14 -30.20 3.04
N VAL A 75 -11.34 -29.44 3.79
CA VAL A 75 -11.11 -29.64 5.22
C VAL A 75 -11.46 -28.32 5.90
N LEU A 76 -12.54 -28.29 6.69
CA LEU A 76 -13.03 -27.07 7.36
C LEU A 76 -12.63 -26.98 8.84
N ASN A 77 -12.07 -28.05 9.41
CA ASN A 77 -11.67 -28.05 10.82
C ASN A 77 -10.56 -27.03 11.05
N HIS A 78 -10.75 -26.14 12.02
CA HIS A 78 -9.76 -25.16 12.44
C HIS A 78 -9.12 -25.58 13.76
N SER A 79 -7.81 -25.35 13.91
CA SER A 79 -7.08 -25.53 15.17
C SER A 79 -7.20 -24.32 16.11
N HIS A 80 -8.00 -23.32 15.73
CA HIS A 80 -8.13 -22.04 16.41
C HIS A 80 -9.55 -21.50 16.25
N SER A 81 -9.97 -20.63 17.18
CA SER A 81 -11.20 -19.87 17.01
C SER A 81 -11.13 -18.97 15.77
N CYS A 82 -12.23 -18.92 15.02
CA CYS A 82 -12.43 -17.97 13.94
C CYS A 82 -13.29 -16.81 14.48
N CYS A 83 -13.00 -15.58 14.06
CA CYS A 83 -13.64 -14.38 14.59
C CYS A 83 -14.38 -13.63 13.47
N PRO A 84 -15.64 -13.99 13.15
CA PRO A 84 -16.44 -13.30 12.15
C PRO A 84 -16.53 -11.79 12.38
N ASN A 85 -16.73 -11.37 13.63
CA ASN A 85 -16.89 -9.97 14.02
C ASN A 85 -15.62 -9.11 13.76
N GLN A 86 -14.46 -9.73 13.58
CA GLN A 86 -13.20 -9.04 13.28
C GLN A 86 -12.68 -9.40 11.88
N ALA A 87 -13.47 -10.12 11.08
CA ALA A 87 -13.06 -10.58 9.75
C ALA A 87 -12.69 -9.42 8.84
N GLU A 88 -13.47 -8.34 8.88
CA GLU A 88 -13.23 -7.15 8.04
C GLU A 88 -11.90 -6.46 8.38
N MET A 89 -11.45 -6.59 9.63
CA MET A 89 -10.17 -6.07 10.12
C MET A 89 -8.98 -6.94 9.75
N LEU A 90 -9.16 -8.10 9.13
CA LEU A 90 -8.03 -8.91 8.67
C LEU A 90 -7.32 -8.23 7.50
N LYS A 91 -5.98 -8.17 7.54
CA LYS A 91 -5.14 -7.45 6.55
C LYS A 91 -5.51 -7.74 5.09
N GLN A 92 -5.83 -8.99 4.77
CA GLN A 92 -6.19 -9.42 3.41
C GLN A 92 -7.61 -9.02 2.96
N HIS A 93 -8.47 -8.64 3.91
CA HIS A 93 -9.86 -8.24 3.69
C HIS A 93 -10.02 -6.72 3.73
N ARG A 94 -9.11 -6.00 4.40
CA ARG A 94 -9.07 -4.52 4.41
C ARG A 94 -8.75 -3.97 3.02
N LYS A 95 -9.65 -3.13 2.49
CA LYS A 95 -9.46 -2.40 1.23
C LYS A 95 -10.07 -1.01 1.35
N LEU A 96 -9.34 0.00 0.85
CA LEU A 96 -9.89 1.34 0.69
C LEU A 96 -10.86 1.35 -0.48
N SER A 97 -12.11 1.74 -0.23
CA SER A 97 -13.12 1.95 -1.27
C SER A 97 -12.72 3.12 -2.19
N MET A 98 -13.35 3.22 -3.36
CA MET A 98 -13.06 4.31 -4.30
C MET A 98 -13.42 5.69 -3.73
N SER A 99 -14.49 5.81 -2.94
CA SER A 99 -14.87 7.06 -2.28
C SER A 99 -13.83 7.49 -1.24
N VAL A 100 -13.36 6.55 -0.43
CA VAL A 100 -12.29 6.78 0.56
C VAL A 100 -11.01 7.21 -0.15
N ARG A 101 -10.61 6.53 -1.23
CA ARG A 101 -9.43 6.88 -2.03
C ARG A 101 -9.49 8.30 -2.60
N ARG A 102 -10.61 8.70 -3.22
CA ARG A 102 -10.79 10.07 -3.72
C ARG A 102 -10.66 11.12 -2.63
N THR A 103 -11.26 10.86 -1.47
CA THR A 103 -11.20 11.77 -0.32
C THR A 103 -9.77 11.90 0.20
N ILE A 104 -9.04 10.78 0.31
CA ILE A 104 -7.63 10.79 0.69
C ILE A 104 -6.80 11.61 -0.30
N GLN A 105 -7.01 11.40 -1.61
CA GLN A 105 -6.30 12.14 -2.65
C GLN A 105 -6.57 13.65 -2.57
N HIS A 106 -7.83 14.04 -2.43
CA HIS A 106 -8.20 15.45 -2.32
C HIS A 106 -7.58 16.11 -1.08
N ASN A 107 -7.63 15.43 0.07
CA ASN A 107 -7.05 15.94 1.31
C ASN A 107 -5.52 16.04 1.23
N GLU A 108 -4.86 15.08 0.57
CA GLU A 108 -3.43 15.15 0.29
C GLU A 108 -3.08 16.32 -0.65
N GLU A 109 -3.92 16.58 -1.66
CA GLU A 109 -3.77 17.73 -2.55
C GLU A 109 -3.95 19.06 -1.82
N ALA A 110 -4.85 19.12 -0.85
CA ALA A 110 -5.05 20.26 0.03
C ALA A 110 -4.00 20.39 1.16
N GLY A 111 -3.04 19.46 1.26
CA GLY A 111 -2.01 19.47 2.30
C GLY A 111 -2.54 19.17 3.72
N ILE A 112 -3.72 18.56 3.82
CA ILE A 112 -4.31 18.18 5.11
C ILE A 112 -3.51 17.01 5.70
N ARG A 113 -3.08 17.17 6.95
CA ARG A 113 -2.30 16.15 7.65
C ARG A 113 -3.05 14.80 7.63
N PRO A 114 -2.39 13.68 7.25
CA PRO A 114 -3.03 12.37 7.17
C PRO A 114 -3.81 11.98 8.43
N ARG A 115 -3.30 12.28 9.62
CA ARG A 115 -3.99 12.02 10.90
C ARG A 115 -5.37 12.68 10.98
N LYS A 116 -5.51 13.91 10.45
CA LYS A 116 -6.80 14.63 10.42
C LYS A 116 -7.76 14.01 9.42
N THR A 117 -7.27 13.60 8.26
CA THR A 117 -8.04 12.83 7.27
C THR A 117 -8.55 11.51 7.84
N TYR A 118 -7.72 10.79 8.60
CA TYR A 118 -8.17 9.56 9.26
C TYR A 118 -9.23 9.85 10.32
N GLN A 119 -9.03 10.88 11.15
CA GLN A 119 -10.02 11.30 12.14
C GLN A 119 -11.36 11.70 11.52
N SER A 120 -11.37 12.35 10.34
CA SER A 120 -12.63 12.69 9.67
C SER A 120 -13.40 11.44 9.22
N PHE A 121 -12.71 10.38 8.78
CA PHE A 121 -13.37 9.11 8.48
C PHE A 121 -13.94 8.44 9.72
N VAL A 122 -13.19 8.45 10.83
CA VAL A 122 -13.65 7.89 12.12
C VAL A 122 -14.90 8.61 12.60
N ALA A 123 -14.90 9.95 12.53
CA ALA A 123 -16.06 10.76 12.90
C ALA A 123 -17.26 10.48 12.00
N ALA A 124 -17.07 10.43 10.68
CA ALA A 124 -18.15 10.15 9.73
C ALA A 124 -18.73 8.73 9.87
N ALA A 125 -17.91 7.75 10.25
CA ALA A 125 -18.35 6.38 10.48
C ALA A 125 -18.97 6.16 11.87
N GLY A 126 -18.92 7.14 12.78
CA GLY A 126 -19.42 7.00 14.15
C GLY A 126 -18.49 6.23 15.10
N GLY A 127 -17.24 5.96 14.69
CA GLY A 127 -16.24 5.34 15.55
C GLY A 127 -15.20 4.52 14.81
N TYR A 128 -14.16 4.11 15.55
CA TYR A 128 -13.05 3.33 14.99
C TYR A 128 -13.45 1.92 14.56
N ARG A 129 -14.45 1.33 15.23
CA ARG A 129 -14.91 -0.05 14.97
C ARG A 129 -15.73 -0.17 13.69
N GLU A 130 -16.31 0.93 13.24
CA GLU A 130 -17.15 1.00 12.04
C GLU A 130 -16.34 1.22 10.76
N LEU A 131 -15.03 1.50 10.88
CA LEU A 131 -14.14 1.58 9.73
C LEU A 131 -13.61 0.20 9.34
N ASN A 132 -13.59 -0.07 8.04
CA ASN A 132 -13.04 -1.29 7.44
C ASN A 132 -11.56 -1.18 7.03
N PHE A 133 -10.85 -0.12 7.46
CA PHE A 133 -9.42 0.08 7.23
C PHE A 133 -8.75 0.81 8.41
N LEU A 134 -7.44 0.65 8.53
CA LEU A 134 -6.63 1.31 9.56
C LEU A 134 -5.95 2.57 9.01
N GLU A 135 -5.54 3.48 9.90
CA GLU A 135 -4.73 4.64 9.53
C GLU A 135 -3.47 4.23 8.76
N LYS A 136 -2.86 3.10 9.14
CA LYS A 136 -1.72 2.52 8.43
C LYS A 136 -2.03 2.18 6.97
N ASP A 137 -3.22 1.65 6.68
CA ASP A 137 -3.63 1.29 5.33
C ASP A 137 -3.79 2.56 4.45
N MET A 138 -4.35 3.64 5.03
CA MET A 138 -4.43 4.95 4.38
C MET A 138 -3.04 5.55 4.12
N ARG A 139 -2.14 5.54 5.11
CA ARG A 139 -0.77 6.05 4.94
C ARG A 139 -0.02 5.28 3.84
N ASN A 140 -0.13 3.95 3.84
CA ASN A 140 0.46 3.12 2.78
C ASN A 140 -0.08 3.48 1.38
N TYR A 141 -1.37 3.81 1.27
CA TYR A 141 -1.97 4.26 0.02
C TYR A 141 -1.44 5.62 -0.42
N ILE A 142 -1.33 6.58 0.51
CA ILE A 142 -0.77 7.91 0.22
C ILE A 142 0.66 7.76 -0.32
N THR A 143 1.53 7.04 0.38
CA THR A 143 2.92 6.86 -0.02
C THR A 143 3.04 6.18 -1.38
N ARG A 144 2.34 5.05 -1.59
CA ARG A 144 2.50 4.22 -2.79
C ARG A 144 1.79 4.76 -4.02
N GLU A 145 0.55 5.23 -3.87
CA GLU A 145 -0.33 5.51 -5.01
C GLU A 145 -0.51 7.01 -5.26
N VAL A 146 -0.47 7.83 -4.20
CA VAL A 146 -0.64 9.28 -4.34
C VAL A 146 0.71 9.94 -4.56
N GLN A 147 1.71 9.59 -3.74
CA GLN A 147 3.06 10.15 -3.83
C GLN A 147 3.93 9.36 -4.82
N ASN A 148 3.50 8.17 -5.26
CA ASN A 148 4.25 7.28 -6.15
C ASN A 148 5.67 6.99 -5.66
N ILE A 149 5.86 6.97 -4.34
CA ILE A 149 7.11 6.58 -3.71
C ILE A 149 7.07 5.05 -3.65
N SER A 150 7.78 4.43 -4.60
CA SER A 150 8.01 2.99 -4.63
C SER A 150 9.37 2.72 -4.00
N GLU A 151 9.45 1.77 -3.06
CA GLU A 151 10.71 1.26 -2.47
C GLU A 151 11.68 0.65 -3.51
N GLN A 152 11.24 0.51 -4.77
CA GLN A 152 11.99 -0.17 -5.84
C GLN A 152 12.57 0.77 -6.91
N ASP A 153 12.33 2.09 -6.84
CA ASP A 153 12.75 3.02 -7.91
C ASP A 153 12.98 4.44 -7.36
N ASP A 154 13.83 4.55 -6.33
CA ASP A 154 13.94 5.73 -5.45
C ASP A 154 14.26 7.03 -6.20
N ALA A 155 15.11 7.02 -7.25
CA ALA A 155 15.43 8.24 -7.99
C ALA A 155 14.31 8.69 -8.95
N LYS A 156 13.69 7.75 -9.68
CA LYS A 156 12.60 8.07 -10.62
C LYS A 156 11.31 8.42 -9.88
N GLY A 157 11.03 7.77 -8.77
CA GLY A 157 9.93 8.10 -7.86
C GLY A 157 10.09 9.51 -7.31
N PHE A 158 11.29 9.84 -6.82
CA PHE A 158 11.59 11.17 -6.30
C PHE A 158 11.52 12.27 -7.37
N GLY A 159 12.04 12.02 -8.58
CA GLY A 159 11.93 12.97 -9.70
C GLY A 159 10.47 13.25 -10.10
N LYS A 160 9.62 12.22 -10.15
CA LYS A 160 8.18 12.38 -10.41
C LYS A 160 7.48 13.20 -9.32
N TYR A 161 7.88 13.01 -8.06
CA TYR A 161 7.37 13.80 -6.94
C TYR A 161 7.72 15.28 -7.09
N LEU A 162 8.99 15.63 -7.35
CA LEU A 162 9.43 17.01 -7.54
C LEU A 162 8.75 17.69 -8.75
N LEU A 163 8.59 16.96 -9.85
CA LEU A 163 7.82 17.42 -11.01
C LEU A 163 6.36 17.74 -10.65
N ARG A 164 5.73 16.93 -9.79
CA ARG A 164 4.38 17.21 -9.31
C ARG A 164 4.33 18.46 -8.45
N MET A 165 5.33 18.68 -7.59
CA MET A 165 5.43 19.88 -6.76
C MET A 165 5.59 21.14 -7.63
N LYS A 166 6.43 21.09 -8.69
CA LYS A 166 6.55 22.17 -9.68
C LYS A 166 5.27 22.46 -10.44
N LYS A 167 4.51 21.42 -10.81
CA LYS A 167 3.20 21.59 -11.46
C LYS A 167 2.16 22.25 -10.54
N LYS A 168 2.17 21.91 -9.26
CA LYS A 168 1.24 22.48 -8.27
C LYS A 168 1.58 23.91 -7.88
N ASN A 169 2.86 24.25 -7.91
CA ASN A 169 3.33 25.56 -7.52
C ASN A 169 4.43 26.00 -8.48
N GLN A 170 4.10 26.96 -9.36
CA GLN A 170 5.05 27.47 -10.35
C GLN A 170 6.31 28.06 -9.71
N ASN A 171 6.20 28.56 -8.48
CA ASN A 171 7.29 29.12 -7.69
C ASN A 171 8.10 28.07 -6.92
N PHE A 172 7.75 26.78 -7.01
CA PHE A 172 8.61 25.70 -6.53
C PHE A 172 9.80 25.57 -7.47
N PHE A 173 11.02 25.39 -6.98
CA PHE A 173 12.20 25.16 -7.80
C PHE A 173 12.84 23.83 -7.41
N PHE A 174 13.32 23.08 -8.40
CA PHE A 174 14.15 21.91 -8.12
C PHE A 174 15.10 21.63 -9.28
N GLU A 175 16.21 20.99 -8.96
CA GLU A 175 17.21 20.49 -9.88
C GLU A 175 17.70 19.14 -9.38
N LEU A 176 17.82 18.17 -10.29
CA LEU A 176 18.25 16.81 -10.00
C LEU A 176 19.32 16.39 -11.01
N GLU A 177 20.43 15.89 -10.50
CA GLU A 177 21.45 15.18 -11.27
C GLU A 177 21.33 13.69 -10.94
N ILE A 178 21.09 12.86 -11.96
CA ILE A 178 20.91 11.41 -11.84
C ILE A 178 22.10 10.73 -12.51
N GLU A 179 22.68 9.73 -11.86
CA GLU A 179 23.76 8.89 -12.41
C GLU A 179 23.22 7.83 -13.38
N ASP A 180 24.11 7.23 -14.19
CA ASP A 180 23.76 6.16 -15.14
C ASP A 180 23.15 4.92 -14.47
N ASN A 181 23.49 4.67 -13.21
CA ASN A 181 22.91 3.60 -12.38
C ASN A 181 21.50 3.95 -11.83
N GLN A 182 20.91 5.07 -12.26
CA GLN A 182 19.63 5.59 -11.80
C GLN A 182 19.61 5.97 -10.31
N SER A 183 20.76 6.33 -9.72
CA SER A 183 20.83 6.94 -8.39
C SER A 183 20.91 8.46 -8.49
N ILE A 184 20.53 9.18 -7.41
CA ILE A 184 20.60 10.64 -7.37
C ILE A 184 22.02 11.04 -6.96
N LYS A 185 22.74 11.74 -7.85
CA LYS A 185 24.07 12.31 -7.60
C LYS A 185 23.99 13.61 -6.82
N LEU A 186 23.05 14.47 -7.20
CA LEU A 186 22.83 15.78 -6.59
C LEU A 186 21.35 16.13 -6.69
N GLY A 187 20.79 16.70 -5.62
CA GLY A 187 19.41 17.19 -5.62
C GLY A 187 19.27 18.48 -4.84
N PHE A 188 18.65 19.48 -5.46
CA PHE A 188 18.27 20.74 -4.84
C PHE A 188 16.78 20.96 -5.04
N TRP A 189 16.08 21.44 -4.01
CA TRP A 189 14.71 21.92 -4.15
C TRP A 189 14.41 23.01 -3.12
N ALA A 190 13.55 23.95 -3.49
CA ALA A 190 13.05 25.00 -2.64
C ALA A 190 11.57 25.25 -2.93
N ASP A 191 10.75 25.32 -1.88
CA ASP A 191 9.38 25.77 -2.00
C ASP A 191 9.29 27.30 -1.92
N THR A 192 8.12 27.85 -2.28
CA THR A 192 7.90 29.31 -2.29
C THR A 192 8.12 29.96 -0.94
N ARG A 193 7.90 29.25 0.17
CA ARG A 193 8.13 29.79 1.51
C ARG A 193 9.61 29.83 1.81
N SER A 194 10.36 28.81 1.40
CA SER A 194 11.82 28.79 1.53
C SER A 194 12.49 29.84 0.64
N ILE A 195 11.97 30.09 -0.57
CA ILE A 195 12.45 31.15 -1.45
C ILE A 195 12.12 32.52 -0.85
N ALA A 196 10.89 32.76 -0.42
CA ALA A 196 10.50 34.03 0.19
C ALA A 196 11.24 34.28 1.52
N ALA A 197 11.48 33.23 2.31
CA ALA A 197 12.31 33.30 3.49
C ALA A 197 13.76 33.64 3.13
N PHE A 198 14.32 33.04 2.06
CA PHE A 198 15.67 33.36 1.57
C PHE A 198 15.77 34.81 1.07
N GLU A 199 14.77 35.32 0.35
CA GLU A 199 14.70 36.72 -0.09
C GLU A 199 14.63 37.67 1.10
N SER A 200 13.73 37.41 2.05
CA SER A 200 13.59 38.19 3.29
C SER A 200 14.88 38.16 4.12
N ILE A 201 15.53 37.01 4.15
CA ILE A 201 16.81 36.80 4.82
C ILE A 201 17.94 37.53 4.08
N SER A 202 17.98 37.50 2.75
CA SER A 202 18.98 38.19 1.94
C SER A 202 18.90 39.71 2.06
N GLU A 203 17.67 40.26 2.18
CA GLU A 203 17.42 41.67 2.46
C GLU A 203 17.89 42.06 3.87
N MET A 204 17.74 41.15 4.84
CA MET A 204 18.26 41.31 6.21
C MET A 204 19.81 41.21 6.28
N PHE A 205 20.43 40.41 5.40
CA PHE A 205 21.90 40.22 5.33
C PHE A 205 22.66 41.31 4.57
N PHE A 206 21.98 42.20 3.85
CA PHE A 206 22.59 43.47 3.42
C PHE A 206 22.89 44.42 4.60
N HIS A 207 22.32 44.17 5.78
CA HIS A 207 22.49 45.02 6.97
C HIS A 207 23.25 44.41 8.15
N SER A 208 23.62 43.13 8.16
CA SER A 208 24.49 42.58 9.22
C SER A 208 24.99 41.16 8.88
N THR A 209 26.20 40.83 9.34
CA THR A 209 27.04 39.63 9.10
C THR A 209 26.38 38.23 9.14
N PRO A 210 26.93 37.20 8.44
CA PRO A 210 26.19 36.06 7.84
C PRO A 210 25.81 34.92 8.80
N PRO A 211 24.78 34.09 8.51
CA PRO A 211 24.37 32.99 9.36
C PRO A 211 24.66 31.61 8.75
N THR A 212 24.55 30.59 9.60
CA THR A 212 24.61 29.18 9.26
C THR A 212 23.35 28.74 8.49
N ILE A 213 23.51 28.33 7.23
CA ILE A 213 22.43 27.82 6.37
C ILE A 213 22.17 26.34 6.69
N GLN A 214 20.94 25.97 7.07
CA GLN A 214 20.50 24.57 7.00
C GLN A 214 20.10 24.23 5.56
N THR A 215 21.05 23.73 4.78
CA THR A 215 20.78 23.05 3.51
C THR A 215 20.70 21.55 3.75
N GLY A 216 19.63 20.90 3.25
CA GLY A 216 19.56 19.43 3.21
C GLY A 216 20.39 18.91 2.04
N LYS A 217 21.70 18.69 2.25
CA LYS A 217 22.54 17.95 1.30
C LYS A 217 22.41 16.46 1.56
N LEU A 218 21.94 15.68 0.58
CA LEU A 218 22.16 14.24 0.54
C LEU A 218 23.48 14.00 -0.20
N ASN A 219 24.57 13.80 0.55
CA ASN A 219 25.79 13.23 0.00
C ASN A 219 25.79 11.73 0.28
N GLY A 220 25.77 10.93 -0.79
CA GLY A 220 26.17 9.51 -0.82
C GLY A 220 25.79 8.66 0.37
N TYR A 221 24.52 8.30 0.53
CA TYR A 221 24.13 7.20 1.42
C TYR A 221 24.09 5.89 0.63
N LYS A 222 25.17 5.10 0.74
CA LYS A 222 25.09 3.64 0.58
C LYS A 222 24.48 3.07 1.87
N GLY A 223 23.16 3.16 1.99
CA GLY A 223 22.41 2.48 3.04
C GLY A 223 21.82 1.19 2.48
N HIS A 224 22.47 0.06 2.74
CA HIS A 224 21.80 -1.24 2.65
C HIS A 224 20.65 -1.26 3.67
N ILE A 225 19.41 -1.43 3.18
CA ILE A 225 18.30 -2.03 3.92
C ILE A 225 17.49 -2.88 2.93
#